data_AF-A0A8B6XM38-F1
#
_entry.id   AF-A0A8B6XM38-F1
#
_cell.length_a   1.000
_cell.length_b   1.000
_cell.length_c   1.000
_cell.angle_alpha   90.00
_cell.angle_beta   90.00
_cell.angle_gamma   90.00
#
_symmetry.space_group_name_H-M   'P 1'
#
loop_
_entity.id
_entity.type
_entity.pdbx_description
1 polymer ?
#
loop_
_entity_poly.entity_id
_entity_poly.type
_entity_poly.pdbx_seq_one_letter_code
_entity_poly.pdbx_strand_id
1 'polypeptide(L)'
;MAMSICASIPITSPGYIFAVRRTCGGTLTCDDICTNLELKKQSTNIAINGPNQQWSCLESLHVYKNVRSLADNYDEDKDSYKLGLSILRYKSCKGSGCGPNYCCCQSKV
;
A
#
# COMPACT_ATOMS: atom_id res chain seq x y z
N MET A 1 -6.63 0.15 6.52
CA MET A 1 -6.53 1.42 5.78
C MET A 1 -5.60 1.31 4.58
N ALA A 2 -4.27 1.31 4.72
CA ALA A 2 -3.37 1.17 3.54
C ALA A 2 -3.66 -0.11 2.74
N MET A 3 -3.80 -1.26 3.42
CA MET A 3 -4.20 -2.54 2.79
C MET A 3 -5.52 -2.42 2.02
N SER A 4 -6.54 -1.83 2.65
CA SER A 4 -7.87 -1.63 2.07
C SER A 4 -7.83 -0.78 0.80
N ILE A 5 -7.03 0.29 0.79
CA ILE A 5 -6.85 1.14 -0.39
C ILE A 5 -6.06 0.42 -1.46
N CYS A 6 -4.96 -0.25 -1.11
CA CYS A 6 -4.19 -0.97 -2.11
C CYS A 6 -5.05 -2.03 -2.81
N ALA A 7 -5.89 -2.75 -2.05
CA ALA A 7 -6.80 -3.75 -2.60
C ALA A 7 -7.92 -3.16 -3.48
N SER A 8 -8.27 -1.88 -3.33
CA SER A 8 -9.28 -1.21 -4.16
C SER A 8 -8.71 -0.56 -5.42
N ILE A 9 -7.39 -0.59 -5.61
CA ILE A 9 -6.77 -0.07 -6.83
C ILE A 9 -7.16 -0.98 -8.00
N PRO A 10 -7.69 -0.42 -9.11
CA PRO A 10 -7.97 -1.21 -10.30
C PRO A 10 -6.72 -1.91 -10.82
N ILE A 11 -6.83 -3.22 -11.06
CA ILE A 11 -5.76 -4.04 -11.63
C ILE A 11 -6.21 -4.65 -12.95
N THR A 12 -5.28 -4.81 -13.88
CA THR A 12 -5.55 -5.37 -15.21
C THR A 12 -5.31 -6.88 -15.29
N SER A 13 -4.74 -7.48 -14.26
CA SER A 13 -4.42 -8.90 -14.18
C SER A 13 -4.71 -9.44 -12.79
N PRO A 14 -5.11 -10.71 -12.64
CA PRO A 14 -5.19 -11.37 -11.36
C PRO A 14 -3.87 -11.28 -10.60
N GLY A 15 -3.96 -11.18 -9.28
CA GLY A 15 -2.76 -11.12 -8.46
C GLY A 15 -3.04 -10.86 -7.00
N TYR A 16 -2.00 -11.01 -6.20
CA TYR A 16 -2.01 -10.73 -4.77
C TYR A 16 -1.59 -9.29 -4.52
N ILE A 17 -2.28 -8.61 -3.60
CA ILE A 17 -2.05 -7.21 -3.28
C ILE A 17 -1.51 -7.06 -1.87
N PHE A 18 -0.46 -6.26 -1.74
CA PHE A 18 0.22 -5.98 -0.49
C PHE A 18 0.36 -4.48 -0.29
N ALA A 19 0.09 -3.99 0.91
CA ALA A 19 0.57 -2.68 1.34
C ALA A 19 1.88 -2.86 2.11
N VAL A 20 2.96 -2.36 1.54
CA VAL A 20 4.31 -2.46 2.09
C VAL A 20 4.67 -1.13 2.72
N ARG A 21 5.16 -1.15 3.96
CA ARG A 21 5.55 0.07 4.66
C ARG A 21 6.88 0.59 4.12
N ARG A 22 6.98 1.91 3.93
CA ARG A 22 8.17 2.59 3.44
C ARG A 22 8.71 3.54 4.51
N THR A 23 10.03 3.56 4.69
CA THR A 23 10.71 4.48 5.61
C THR A 23 10.87 5.86 4.98
N CYS A 24 10.54 6.91 5.74
CA CYS A 24 10.73 8.31 5.34
C CYS A 24 12.23 8.59 5.12
N GLY A 25 12.58 9.30 4.06
CA GLY A 25 13.97 9.70 3.79
C GLY A 25 14.82 8.59 3.18
N GLY A 26 14.24 7.41 2.91
CA GLY A 26 14.90 6.37 2.13
C GLY A 26 15.08 6.79 0.66
N THR A 27 16.16 6.29 0.04
CA THR A 27 16.46 6.50 -1.38
C THR A 27 15.61 5.61 -2.28
N LEU A 28 15.20 4.43 -1.79
CA LEU A 28 14.41 3.47 -2.55
C LEU A 28 13.00 4.00 -2.84
N THR A 29 12.59 3.85 -4.09
CA THR A 29 11.24 4.11 -4.58
C THR A 29 10.32 2.91 -4.31
N CYS A 30 9.02 3.07 -4.54
CA CYS A 30 8.10 1.93 -4.42
C CYS A 30 8.30 0.90 -5.54
N ASP A 31 8.79 1.31 -6.72
CA ASP A 31 9.20 0.37 -7.77
C ASP A 31 10.35 -0.52 -7.29
N ASP A 32 11.38 0.08 -6.68
CA ASP A 32 12.52 -0.67 -6.13
C ASP A 32 12.07 -1.61 -5.01
N ILE A 33 11.20 -1.14 -4.12
CA ILE A 33 10.71 -1.92 -2.98
C ILE A 33 9.86 -3.10 -3.45
N CYS A 34 8.88 -2.88 -4.33
CA CYS A 34 7.99 -3.95 -4.78
C CYS A 34 8.72 -4.99 -5.63
N THR A 35 9.83 -4.64 -6.28
CA THR A 35 10.65 -5.58 -7.04
C THR A 35 11.80 -6.19 -6.24
N ASN A 36 12.01 -5.75 -5.00
CA ASN A 36 13.09 -6.20 -4.12
C ASN A 36 12.98 -7.68 -3.77
N LEU A 37 14.09 -8.41 -3.86
CA LEU A 37 14.12 -9.85 -3.61
C LEU A 37 13.88 -10.21 -2.13
N GLU A 38 14.38 -9.41 -1.19
CA GLU A 38 14.20 -9.64 0.25
C GLU A 38 12.74 -9.42 0.67
N LEU A 39 12.04 -8.47 0.05
CA LEU A 39 10.59 -8.33 0.25
C LEU A 39 9.86 -9.58 -0.24
N LYS A 40 10.16 -10.06 -1.45
CA LYS A 40 9.53 -11.25 -2.03
C LYS A 40 9.70 -12.46 -1.13
N LYS A 41 10.91 -12.71 -0.62
CA LYS A 41 11.21 -13.84 0.28
C LYS A 41 10.35 -13.87 1.56
N GLN A 42 9.72 -12.77 1.96
CA GLN A 42 8.86 -12.73 3.15
C GLN A 42 7.55 -13.51 2.96
N SER A 43 7.11 -13.75 1.72
CA SER A 43 5.98 -14.64 1.47
C SER A 43 6.47 -16.07 1.21
N THR A 44 6.10 -17.00 2.08
CA THR A 44 6.44 -18.42 1.97
C THR A 44 5.53 -19.19 1.01
N ASN A 45 4.52 -18.51 0.44
CA ASN A 45 3.56 -19.13 -0.47
C ASN A 45 4.09 -19.15 -1.91
N ILE A 46 4.23 -20.34 -2.48
CA ILE A 46 4.71 -20.55 -3.85
C ILE A 46 3.74 -19.96 -4.90
N ALA A 47 2.45 -19.85 -4.61
CA ALA A 47 1.50 -19.18 -5.50
C ALA A 47 1.76 -17.67 -5.59
N ILE A 48 2.42 -17.09 -4.59
CA ILE A 48 2.74 -15.65 -4.50
C ILE A 48 4.20 -15.38 -4.94
N ASN A 49 5.14 -16.29 -4.68
CA ASN A 49 6.56 -16.11 -5.01
C ASN A 49 7.14 -17.18 -5.93
N GLY A 50 6.28 -17.83 -6.70
CA GLY A 50 6.69 -18.80 -7.69
C GLY A 50 7.58 -18.18 -8.78
N PRO A 51 8.30 -19.01 -9.54
CA PRO A 51 9.25 -18.55 -10.57
C PRO A 51 8.62 -17.69 -11.68
N ASN A 52 7.29 -17.78 -11.85
CA ASN A 52 6.55 -17.06 -12.88
C ASN A 52 5.87 -15.77 -12.34
N GLN A 53 6.00 -15.46 -11.05
CA GLN A 53 5.31 -14.34 -10.43
C GLN A 53 6.01 -13.03 -10.74
N GLN A 54 5.30 -12.12 -11.42
CA GLN A 54 5.81 -10.80 -11.71
C GLN A 54 5.35 -9.81 -10.64
N TRP A 55 6.31 -9.29 -9.89
CA TRP A 55 6.05 -8.27 -8.90
C TRP A 55 6.16 -6.88 -9.51
N SER A 56 5.21 -6.01 -9.16
CA SER A 56 5.18 -4.62 -9.63
C SER A 56 4.54 -3.70 -8.58
N CYS A 57 4.81 -2.42 -8.69
CA CYS A 57 4.12 -1.41 -7.92
C CYS A 57 2.90 -0.90 -8.70
N LEU A 58 1.78 -0.74 -8.01
CA LEU A 58 0.55 -0.15 -8.56
C LEU A 58 0.41 1.33 -8.20
N GLU A 59 0.84 1.69 -7.00
CA GLU A 59 0.60 3.00 -6.41
C GLU A 59 1.51 3.22 -5.21
N SER A 60 1.74 4.49 -4.86
CA SER A 60 2.32 4.86 -3.58
C SER A 60 1.41 5.81 -2.80
N LEU A 61 1.38 5.63 -1.49
CA LEU A 61 0.46 6.30 -0.58
C LEU A 61 1.23 7.08 0.47
N HIS A 62 0.70 8.23 0.86
CA HIS A 62 0.97 8.82 2.18
C HIS A 62 -0.29 8.70 3.03
N VAL A 63 -0.22 7.86 4.06
CA VAL A 63 -1.25 7.76 5.10
C VAL A 63 -0.87 8.66 6.25
N TYR A 64 -1.65 9.72 6.47
CA TYR A 64 -1.48 10.62 7.61
C TYR A 64 -2.10 9.98 8.85
N LYS A 65 -1.26 9.61 9.83
CA LYS A 65 -1.71 8.84 11.02
C LYS A 65 -2.14 9.69 12.20
N ASN A 66 -1.84 10.98 12.20
CA ASN A 66 -2.16 11.91 13.29
C ASN A 66 -3.53 12.58 13.11
N VAL A 67 -4.41 12.02 12.30
CA VAL A 67 -5.79 12.48 12.15
C VAL A 67 -6.68 11.59 13.03
N ARG A 68 -7.74 12.16 13.61
CA ARG A 68 -8.68 11.41 14.47
C ARG A 68 -9.22 10.21 13.69
N SER A 69 -9.05 9.00 14.22
CA SER A 69 -9.79 7.84 13.71
C SER A 69 -11.26 8.06 14.04
N LEU A 70 -12.14 7.84 13.06
CA LEU A 70 -13.57 7.72 13.33
C LEU A 70 -13.75 6.51 14.26
N ALA A 71 -14.58 6.69 15.29
CA ALA A 71 -14.97 5.66 16.21
C ALA A 71 -15.72 4.55 15.47
N ASP A 72 -15.70 3.37 16.07
CA ASP A 72 -16.56 2.26 15.64
C ASP A 72 -17.87 2.38 16.42
N ASN A 73 -18.73 3.30 16.00
CA ASN A 73 -19.90 3.77 16.76
C ASN A 73 -21.20 3.60 15.97
N TYR A 74 -21.47 2.37 15.53
CA TYR A 74 -22.67 2.00 14.76
C TYR A 74 -24.00 2.51 15.37
N ASP A 75 -24.11 2.55 16.70
CA ASP A 75 -25.34 2.92 17.41
C ASP A 75 -25.42 4.39 17.87
N GLU A 76 -24.41 5.22 17.59
CA GLU A 76 -24.38 6.61 18.05
C GLU A 76 -23.77 7.55 17.00
N ASP A 77 -24.45 8.64 16.64
CA ASP A 77 -24.02 9.60 15.60
C ASP A 77 -22.81 10.49 15.99
N LYS A 78 -22.01 10.08 16.98
CA LYS A 78 -20.92 10.86 17.58
C LYS A 78 -19.89 11.39 16.58
N ASP A 79 -19.77 10.77 15.41
CA ASP A 79 -18.80 11.12 14.36
C ASP A 79 -19.42 11.62 13.05
N SER A 80 -20.71 12.00 13.09
CA SER A 80 -21.34 12.73 11.99
C SER A 80 -20.53 13.98 11.61
N TYR A 81 -20.32 14.18 10.31
CA TYR A 81 -19.56 15.29 9.71
C TYR A 81 -18.07 15.37 10.11
N LYS A 82 -17.44 14.28 10.55
CA LYS A 82 -15.99 14.24 10.83
C LYS A 82 -15.22 13.59 9.69
N LEU A 83 -14.02 14.11 9.42
CA LEU A 83 -13.07 13.47 8.51
C LEU A 83 -12.35 12.32 9.23
N GLY A 84 -12.26 11.18 8.56
CA GLY A 84 -11.35 10.11 8.95
C GLY A 84 -9.91 10.39 8.52
N LEU A 85 -9.11 9.32 8.43
CA LEU A 85 -7.72 9.43 8.00
C LEU A 85 -7.62 10.00 6.58
N SER A 86 -6.82 11.06 6.43
CA SER A 86 -6.45 11.60 5.14
C SER A 86 -5.38 10.73 4.48
N ILE A 87 -5.58 10.40 3.20
CA ILE A 87 -4.68 9.51 2.46
C ILE A 87 -4.44 10.11 1.08
N LEU A 88 -3.18 10.46 0.81
CA LEU A 88 -2.74 10.98 -0.48
C LEU A 88 -2.27 9.83 -1.36
N ARG A 89 -2.87 9.72 -2.56
CA ARG A 89 -2.45 8.82 -3.62
C ARG A 89 -1.55 9.56 -4.60
N TYR A 90 -0.31 9.10 -4.78
CA TYR A 90 0.66 9.79 -5.64
C TYR A 90 0.48 9.46 -7.13
N LYS A 91 -0.28 8.42 -7.47
CA LYS A 91 -0.44 7.85 -8.81
C LYS A 91 0.91 7.56 -9.48
N SER A 92 1.89 7.19 -8.67
CA SER A 92 3.28 7.00 -9.09
C SER A 92 4.01 6.12 -8.09
N CYS A 93 4.93 5.31 -8.61
CA CYS A 93 5.80 4.45 -7.81
C CYS A 93 7.24 4.95 -7.73
N LYS A 94 7.55 6.05 -8.43
CA LYS A 94 8.91 6.61 -8.59
C LYS A 94 9.26 7.67 -7.55
N GLY A 95 8.33 8.02 -6.66
CA GLY A 95 8.58 9.00 -5.60
C GLY A 95 9.58 8.46 -4.57
N SER A 96 10.60 9.27 -4.27
CA SER A 96 11.59 9.00 -3.22
C SER A 96 11.48 10.03 -2.07
N GLY A 97 12.37 9.94 -1.07
CA GLY A 97 12.37 10.87 0.08
C GLY A 97 11.23 10.62 1.07
N CYS A 98 10.64 11.67 1.63
CA CYS A 98 9.65 11.61 2.70
C CYS A 98 8.18 11.72 2.25
N GLY A 99 7.93 11.68 0.93
CA GLY A 99 6.58 11.68 0.35
C GLY A 99 5.81 10.40 0.70
N PRO A 100 5.89 9.32 -0.09
CA PRO A 100 5.12 8.11 0.21
C PRO A 100 5.65 7.33 1.42
N ASN A 101 4.75 6.86 2.29
CA ASN A 101 5.05 6.02 3.46
C ASN A 101 4.47 4.59 3.37
N TYR A 102 3.72 4.30 2.30
CA TYR A 102 3.33 2.95 1.90
C TYR A 102 3.44 2.76 0.38
N CYS A 103 3.76 1.54 -0.04
CA CYS A 103 3.76 1.09 -1.43
C CYS A 103 2.67 0.04 -1.62
N CYS A 104 1.87 0.16 -2.67
CA CYS A 104 0.91 -0.87 -3.07
C CYS A 104 1.57 -1.79 -4.09
N CYS A 105 1.99 -2.98 -3.65
CA CYS A 105 2.66 -3.96 -4.49
C CYS A 105 1.66 -5.03 -4.96
N GLN A 106 1.81 -5.46 -6.21
CA GLN A 106 1.10 -6.59 -6.77
C GLN A 106 2.07 -7.70 -7.15
N SER A 107 1.75 -8.93 -6.77
CA SER A 107 2.30 -10.13 -7.40
C SER A 107 1.30 -10.68 -8.42
N LYS A 108 1.65 -10.62 -9.70
CA LYS A 108 0.78 -11.07 -10.80
C LYS A 108 0.88 -12.57 -11.01
N VAL A 109 -0.28 -13.22 -11.04
CA VAL A 109 -0.44 -14.67 -11.26
C VAL A 109 -0.67 -14.98 -12.73
#